data_AF-A0A0S7XJ10-F1
#
_entry.id   AF-A0A0S7XJ10-F1
#
_cell.length_a   1.000
_cell.length_b   1.000
_cell.length_c   1.000
_cell.angle_alpha   90.00
_cell.angle_beta   90.00
_cell.angle_gamma   90.00
#
_symmetry.space_group_name_H-M   'P 1'
#
loop_
_entity.id
_entity.type
_entity.pdbx_description
1 polymer ?
#
loop_
_entity_poly.entity_id
_entity_poly.type
_entity_poly.pdbx_seq_one_letter_code
_entity_poly.pdbx_strand_id
1 'polypeptide(L)'
;MIDIKEDNLKQGVLGLVMAIVEIIRDALKTQALRRIEAQSLTGEEVERLGRALMDLDAAINEIKQEMGITEAVQSVRDGLDNLVDDLLQKLTGPHEWEDELRSVADGKAEMVKEC
;
A
#
# COMPACT_ATOMS: atom_id res chain seq x y z
N MET A 1 16.06 -11.73 12.89
CA MET A 1 15.03 -12.70 12.45
C MET A 1 13.81 -11.86 12.13
N ILE A 2 13.35 -11.85 10.87
CA ILE A 2 12.19 -11.02 10.48
C ILE A 2 10.95 -11.75 10.98
N ASP A 3 10.26 -11.15 11.94
CA ASP A 3 9.01 -11.65 12.49
C ASP A 3 7.87 -11.24 11.54
N ILE A 4 7.59 -12.10 10.55
CA ILE A 4 6.48 -11.89 9.62
C ILE A 4 5.24 -12.46 10.30
N LYS A 5 4.36 -11.58 10.78
CA LYS A 5 3.03 -11.96 11.24
C LYS A 5 2.33 -12.71 10.11
N GLU A 6 1.96 -13.96 10.37
CA GLU A 6 1.44 -14.91 9.36
C GLU A 6 0.20 -14.36 8.62
N ASP A 7 -0.60 -13.56 9.31
CA ASP A 7 -1.78 -12.89 8.73
C ASP A 7 -1.41 -11.81 7.70
N ASN A 8 -0.30 -11.08 7.91
CA ASN A 8 0.17 -10.06 6.96
C ASN A 8 0.69 -10.71 5.66
N LEU A 9 1.28 -11.91 5.74
CA LEU A 9 1.74 -12.64 4.55
C LEU A 9 0.56 -13.13 3.71
N LYS A 10 -0.48 -13.68 4.35
CA LYS A 10 -1.70 -14.15 3.66
C LYS A 10 -2.36 -13.01 2.90
N GLN A 11 -2.50 -11.84 3.53
CA GLN A 11 -3.08 -10.65 2.90
C GLN A 11 -2.21 -10.10 1.74
N GLY A 12 -0.88 -10.09 1.90
CA GLY A 12 0.03 -9.66 0.84
C GLY A 12 -0.02 -10.55 -0.41
N VAL A 13 -0.07 -11.87 -0.22
CA VAL A 13 -0.20 -12.83 -1.34
C VAL A 13 -1.56 -12.69 -2.02
N LEU A 14 -2.62 -12.49 -1.25
CA LEU A 14 -3.97 -12.28 -1.77
C LEU A 14 -4.05 -11.03 -2.65
N GLY A 15 -3.46 -9.92 -2.19
CA GLY A 15 -3.35 -8.70 -2.97
C GLY A 15 -2.55 -8.88 -4.27
N LEU A 16 -1.48 -9.67 -4.23
CA LEU A 16 -0.68 -9.98 -5.43
C LEU A 16 -1.47 -10.80 -6.46
N VAL A 17 -2.15 -11.86 -6.02
CA VAL A 17 -3.01 -12.67 -6.89
C VAL A 17 -4.12 -11.82 -7.49
N MET A 18 -4.75 -10.96 -6.67
CA MET A 18 -5.78 -10.04 -7.14
C MET A 18 -5.23 -9.11 -8.24
N ALA A 19 -4.06 -8.50 -8.03
CA ALA A 19 -3.43 -7.66 -9.04
C ALA A 19 -3.19 -8.40 -10.38
N ILE A 20 -2.75 -9.66 -10.33
CA ILE A 20 -2.56 -10.48 -11.53
C ILE A 20 -3.88 -10.75 -12.24
N VAL A 21 -4.93 -11.11 -11.50
CA VAL A 21 -6.27 -11.35 -12.06
C VAL A 21 -6.80 -10.10 -12.78
N GLU A 22 -6.56 -8.91 -12.24
CA GLU A 22 -6.95 -7.65 -12.89
C GLU A 22 -6.20 -7.39 -14.19
N ILE A 23 -4.89 -7.63 -14.19
CA ILE A 23 -4.07 -7.52 -15.41
C ILE A 23 -4.60 -8.46 -16.50
N ILE A 24 -4.94 -9.70 -16.13
CA ILE A 24 -5.49 -10.68 -17.07
C ILE A 24 -6.85 -10.22 -17.60
N ARG A 25 -7.76 -9.74 -16.74
CA ARG A 25 -9.06 -9.19 -17.13
C ARG A 25 -8.90 -8.06 -18.14
N ASP A 26 -8.00 -7.12 -17.89
CA ASP A 26 -7.79 -5.96 -18.76
C ASP A 26 -7.16 -6.38 -20.10
N ALA A 27 -6.26 -7.37 -20.08
CA ALA A 27 -5.75 -7.99 -21.29
C ALA A 27 -6.87 -8.67 -22.10
N LEU A 28 -7.77 -9.41 -21.45
CA LEU A 28 -8.93 -10.04 -22.12
C LEU A 28 -9.85 -8.99 -22.77
N LYS A 29 -10.14 -7.88 -22.08
CA LYS A 29 -10.92 -6.77 -22.65
C LYS A 29 -10.25 -6.18 -23.89
N THR A 30 -8.93 -5.97 -23.82
CA THR A 30 -8.15 -5.46 -24.94
C THR A 30 -8.17 -6.43 -26.13
N GLN A 31 -8.04 -7.73 -25.88
CA GLN A 31 -8.12 -8.74 -26.95
C GLN A 31 -9.53 -8.87 -27.53
N ALA A 32 -10.57 -8.74 -26.71
CA ALA A 32 -11.95 -8.73 -27.15
C ALA A 32 -12.20 -7.58 -28.14
N LEU A 33 -11.76 -6.37 -27.80
CA LEU A 33 -11.84 -5.21 -28.70
C LEU A 33 -11.13 -5.46 -30.02
N ARG A 34 -9.88 -5.96 -29.99
CA ARG A 34 -9.13 -6.29 -31.22
C ARG A 34 -9.86 -7.30 -32.10
N ARG A 35 -10.51 -8.31 -31.51
CA ARG A 35 -11.26 -9.34 -32.25
C ARG A 35 -12.53 -8.78 -32.90
N ILE A 36 -13.21 -7.87 -32.19
CA ILE A 36 -14.40 -7.16 -32.70
C ILE A 36 -13.99 -6.26 -33.87
N GLU A 37 -12.94 -5.47 -33.72
CA GLU A 37 -12.42 -4.58 -34.77
C GLU A 37 -11.95 -5.36 -36.00
N ALA A 38 -11.32 -6.53 -35.80
CA ALA A 38 -10.92 -7.43 -36.87
C ALA A 38 -12.08 -8.16 -37.55
N GLN A 39 -13.34 -7.94 -37.12
CA GLN A 39 -14.54 -8.66 -37.59
C GLN A 39 -14.39 -10.19 -37.51
N SER A 40 -13.58 -10.66 -36.56
CA SER A 40 -13.26 -12.07 -36.37
C SER A 40 -14.31 -12.83 -35.55
N LEU A 41 -15.38 -12.13 -35.14
CA LEU A 41 -16.48 -12.64 -34.34
C LEU A 41 -17.80 -12.23 -34.98
N THR A 42 -18.78 -13.14 -34.95
CA THR A 42 -20.17 -12.86 -35.30
C THR A 42 -20.85 -12.00 -34.21
N GLY A 43 -21.96 -11.34 -34.54
CA GLY A 43 -22.69 -10.51 -33.57
C GLY A 43 -23.10 -11.27 -32.30
N GLU A 44 -23.55 -12.52 -32.44
CA GLU A 44 -23.90 -13.38 -31.31
C GLU A 44 -22.68 -13.70 -30.42
N GLU A 45 -21.53 -13.96 -31.04
CA GLU A 45 -20.28 -14.21 -30.31
C GLU A 45 -19.79 -12.96 -29.57
N VAL A 46 -19.94 -11.78 -30.17
CA VAL A 46 -19.63 -10.50 -29.51
C VAL A 46 -20.49 -10.31 -28.27
N GLU A 47 -21.79 -10.54 -28.37
CA GLU A 47 -22.68 -10.43 -27.21
C GLU A 47 -22.34 -11.45 -26.11
N ARG A 48 -22.10 -12.70 -26.49
CA ARG A 48 -21.74 -13.76 -25.53
C ARG A 48 -20.42 -13.44 -24.83
N LEU A 49 -19.43 -12.94 -25.57
CA LEU A 49 -18.16 -12.47 -25.02
C LEU A 49 -18.35 -11.28 -24.07
N GLY A 50 -19.18 -10.31 -24.47
CA GLY A 50 -19.51 -9.15 -23.63
C GLY A 50 -20.14 -9.57 -22.29
N ARG A 51 -21.13 -10.47 -22.32
CA ARG A 51 -21.76 -11.03 -21.12
C ARG A 51 -20.74 -11.72 -20.21
N ALA A 52 -19.91 -12.59 -20.77
CA ALA A 52 -18.87 -13.28 -20.00
C ALA A 52 -17.86 -12.33 -19.33
N LEU A 53 -17.49 -11.23 -19.99
CA LEU A 53 -16.61 -10.22 -19.41
C LEU A 53 -17.30 -9.41 -18.30
N MET A 54 -18.60 -9.13 -18.43
CA MET A 54 -19.38 -8.47 -17.37
C MET A 54 -19.52 -9.37 -16.13
N ASP A 55 -19.78 -10.66 -16.32
CA ASP A 55 -19.87 -11.63 -15.23
C ASP A 55 -18.51 -11.76 -14.51
N LEU A 56 -17.42 -11.78 -15.28
CA LEU A 56 -16.06 -11.77 -14.72
C LEU A 56 -15.78 -10.50 -13.90
N ASP A 57 -16.16 -9.33 -14.40
CA ASP A 57 -16.02 -8.06 -13.66
C ASP A 57 -16.79 -8.08 -12.34
N ALA A 58 -18.03 -8.60 -12.36
CA ALA A 58 -18.87 -8.71 -11.17
C ALA A 58 -18.24 -9.65 -10.12
N ALA A 59 -17.81 -10.85 -10.53
CA ALA A 59 -17.17 -11.81 -9.64
C ALA A 59 -15.88 -11.26 -9.02
N ILE A 60 -15.05 -10.56 -9.80
CA ILE A 60 -13.85 -9.91 -9.29
C ILE A 60 -14.20 -8.85 -8.25
N ASN A 61 -15.22 -8.03 -8.50
CA ASN A 61 -15.63 -6.99 -7.56
C ASN A 61 -16.20 -7.58 -6.25
N GLU A 62 -16.97 -8.67 -6.33
CA GLU A 62 -17.48 -9.38 -5.17
C GLU A 62 -16.34 -9.93 -4.30
N ILE A 63 -15.38 -10.61 -4.92
CA ILE A 63 -14.17 -11.12 -4.25
C ILE A 63 -13.40 -9.98 -3.57
N LYS A 64 -13.25 -8.82 -4.23
CA LYS A 64 -12.58 -7.65 -3.65
C LYS A 64 -13.30 -7.12 -2.41
N GLN A 65 -14.63 -7.14 -2.39
CA GLN A 65 -15.43 -6.71 -1.26
C GLN A 65 -15.29 -7.69 -0.08
N GLU A 66 -15.36 -8.99 -0.34
CA GLU A 66 -15.19 -10.03 0.68
C GLU A 66 -13.79 -10.02 1.32
N MET A 67 -12.77 -9.69 0.52
CA MET A 67 -11.38 -9.72 0.98
C MET A 67 -10.94 -8.46 1.73
N GLY A 68 -11.80 -7.44 1.84
CA GLY A 68 -11.49 -6.23 2.63
C GLY A 68 -10.16 -5.58 2.24
N ILE A 69 -9.83 -5.51 0.94
CA ILE A 69 -8.49 -5.10 0.47
C ILE A 69 -8.05 -3.73 1.03
N THR A 70 -9.00 -2.86 1.36
CA THR A 70 -8.75 -1.61 2.07
C THR A 70 -8.04 -1.83 3.41
N GLU A 71 -8.43 -2.83 4.19
CA GLU A 71 -7.80 -3.20 5.47
C GLU A 71 -6.39 -3.75 5.26
N ALA A 72 -6.17 -4.55 4.21
CA ALA A 72 -4.84 -5.06 3.86
C ALA A 72 -3.88 -3.93 3.45
N VAL A 73 -4.33 -3.00 2.60
CA VAL A 73 -3.55 -1.83 2.19
C VAL A 73 -3.29 -0.90 3.38
N GLN A 74 -4.28 -0.70 4.25
CA GLN A 74 -4.12 0.07 5.47
C GLN A 74 -3.08 -0.57 6.40
N SER A 75 -3.12 -1.89 6.59
CA SER A 75 -2.13 -2.61 7.40
C SER A 75 -0.70 -2.48 6.87
N VAL A 76 -0.52 -2.53 5.55
CA VAL A 76 0.80 -2.29 4.93
C VAL A 76 1.26 -0.85 5.13
N ARG A 77 0.36 0.12 4.96
CA ARG A 77 0.64 1.54 5.18
C ARG A 77 1.03 1.81 6.63
N ASP A 78 0.24 1.31 7.58
CA ASP A 78 0.50 1.44 9.01
C ASP A 78 1.86 0.79 9.37
N GLY A 79 2.18 -0.36 8.77
CA GLY A 79 3.48 -1.01 8.95
C GLY A 79 4.65 -0.17 8.43
N LEU A 80 4.48 0.50 7.28
CA LEU A 80 5.49 1.39 6.72
C LEU A 80 5.65 2.68 7.54
N ASP A 81 4.54 3.27 7.99
CA ASP A 81 4.54 4.48 8.83
C ASP A 81 5.30 4.23 10.14
N ASN A 82 5.07 3.09 10.80
CA ASN A 82 5.82 2.72 12.01
C ASN A 82 7.34 2.56 11.75
N LEU A 83 7.72 1.95 10.62
CA LEU A 83 9.13 1.81 10.26
C LEU A 83 9.80 3.16 9.96
N VAL A 84 9.04 4.06 9.32
CA VAL A 84 9.48 5.42 9.05
C VAL A 84 9.67 6.19 10.36
N ASP A 85 8.74 6.08 11.32
CA ASP A 85 8.86 6.72 12.63
C ASP A 85 10.08 6.23 13.42
N ASP A 86 10.34 4.92 13.42
CA ASP A 86 11.52 4.33 14.05
C ASP A 86 12.84 4.83 13.41
N LEU A 87 12.85 4.98 12.08
CA LEU A 87 14.01 5.48 11.35
C LEU A 87 14.21 6.98 11.60
N LEU A 88 13.12 7.75 11.59
CA LEU A 88 13.15 9.17 11.92
C LEU A 88 13.69 9.37 13.33
N GLN A 89 13.21 8.63 14.33
CA GLN A 89 13.66 8.76 15.71
C GLN A 89 15.16 8.44 15.89
N LYS A 90 15.73 7.56 15.07
CA LYS A 90 17.18 7.30 15.07
C LYS A 90 18.01 8.39 14.37
N LEU A 91 17.43 9.07 13.39
CA LEU A 91 18.09 10.13 12.62
C LEU A 91 17.91 11.52 13.25
N THR A 92 16.81 11.77 13.95
CA THR A 92 16.46 13.03 14.61
C THR A 92 16.49 12.93 16.14
N GLY A 93 16.96 11.80 16.68
CA GLY A 93 17.23 11.66 18.11
C GLY A 93 18.10 12.82 18.63
N PRO A 94 17.83 13.36 19.84
CA PRO A 94 18.47 14.59 20.31
C PRO A 94 19.99 14.50 20.31
N HIS A 95 20.62 15.10 19.31
CA HIS A 95 22.05 15.40 19.36
C HIS A 95 22.18 16.70 20.16
N GLU A 96 22.61 16.60 21.42
CA GLU A 96 23.41 17.60 22.15
C GLU A 96 22.80 18.96 22.58
N TRP A 97 21.48 19.16 22.62
CA TRP A 97 20.95 20.50 22.99
C TRP A 97 20.62 20.65 24.48
N GLU A 98 20.89 19.63 25.30
CA GLU A 98 20.73 19.70 26.76
C GLU A 98 21.99 20.26 27.45
N ASP A 99 23.18 19.97 26.92
CA ASP A 99 24.45 20.42 27.49
C ASP A 99 24.71 21.91 27.25
N GLU A 100 24.27 22.44 26.10
CA GLU A 100 24.41 23.86 25.76
C GLU A 100 23.49 24.75 26.62
N LEU A 101 22.27 24.27 26.92
CA LEU A 101 21.34 24.98 27.82
C LEU A 101 21.83 24.94 29.28
N ARG A 102 22.50 23.86 29.71
CA ARG A 102 23.07 23.75 31.07
C ARG A 102 24.29 24.65 31.24
N SER A 103 25.15 24.73 30.23
CA SER A 103 26.28 25.66 30.17
C SER A 103 25.85 27.13 30.27
N VAL A 104 24.80 27.52 29.55
CA VAL A 104 24.27 28.90 29.58
C VAL A 104 23.62 29.23 30.93
N ALA A 105 22.95 28.25 31.56
CA ALA A 105 22.34 28.42 32.87
C ALA A 105 23.39 28.55 33.99
N ASP A 106 24.45 27.74 33.95
CA ASP A 106 25.54 27.75 34.93
C ASP A 106 26.36 29.06 34.84
N GLY A 107 26.66 29.53 33.63
CA GLY A 107 27.37 30.81 33.43
C GLY A 107 26.59 32.04 33.92
N LYS A 108 25.25 32.00 33.85
CA LYS A 108 24.39 33.09 34.33
C LYS A 108 24.26 33.12 35.85
N ALA A 109 24.37 31.97 36.52
CA ALA A 109 24.34 31.87 37.97
C ALA A 109 25.64 32.39 38.63
N GLU A 110 26.78 32.29 37.94
CA GLU A 110 28.07 32.77 38.44
C GLU A 110 28.19 34.30 38.38
N MET A 111 27.69 34.93 37.30
CA MET A 111 27.63 36.40 37.20
C MET A 111 26.75 37.08 38.27
N VAL A 112 25.69 36.40 38.73
CA VAL A 112 24.77 36.94 39.76
C VAL A 112 25.39 36.86 41.17
N LYS A 113 26.41 36.02 41.37
CA LYS A 113 27.11 35.92 42.67
C LYS A 113 28.24 36.94 42.84
N GLU A 114 28.66 37.61 41.77
CA GLU A 114 29.80 38.54 41.76
C GLU A 114 29.39 40.03 41.69
N CYS A 115 28.08 40.32 41.65
CA CYS A 115 27.49 41.65 41.87
C CYS A 115 26.95 41.79 43.29
#